data_AF-A0A1I3PWZ0-F1
#
_entry.id   AF-A0A1I3PWZ0-F1
#
_cell.length_a   1.000
_cell.length_b   1.000
_cell.length_c   1.000
_cell.angle_alpha   90.00
_cell.angle_beta   90.00
_cell.angle_gamma   90.00
#
_symmetry.space_group_name_H-M   'P 1'
#
loop_
_entity.id
_entity.type
_entity.pdbx_description
1 polymer ?
#
loop_
_entity_poly.entity_id
_entity_poly.type
_entity_poly.pdbx_seq_one_letter_code
_entity_poly.pdbx_strand_id
1 'polypeptide(L)'
;MGTAITLRADFTADDLRTLAKASRDARQTRRLLALAAIYDGGARGDAAKIGGVGLQIVRDWVVRFNAEGPDGLVDRQAPGKTPLLTDAQRTALAKAVEAGPKPYLDGVVRWRLVDLAQWLWEEFGVSVSRQTLGRELRAMGFRKLSARPRHYDQDPEAQADFKKTSPIGWRRSGRGSQPGPSLSCGGRTRPE
;
A
#
# COMPACT_ATOMS: atom_id res chain seq x y z
N MET A 1 -22.51 11.23 34.28
CA MET A 1 -22.24 12.62 33.83
C MET A 1 -20.78 12.71 33.43
N GLY A 2 -20.49 13.14 32.21
CA GLY A 2 -19.11 13.19 31.69
C GLY A 2 -18.34 14.37 32.27
N THR A 3 -17.10 14.15 32.68
CA THR A 3 -16.19 15.21 33.14
C THR A 3 -15.94 16.23 32.03
N ALA A 4 -15.92 17.52 32.41
CA ALA A 4 -15.58 18.60 31.50
C ALA A 4 -14.07 18.55 31.23
N ILE A 5 -13.68 18.29 29.99
CA ILE A 5 -12.27 18.28 29.58
C ILE A 5 -11.85 19.71 29.27
N THR A 6 -10.99 20.28 30.11
CA THR A 6 -10.39 21.61 29.90
C THR A 6 -9.27 21.52 28.86
N LEU A 7 -9.03 22.61 28.14
CA LEU A 7 -7.84 22.73 27.30
C LEU A 7 -6.60 22.92 28.19
N ARG A 8 -5.44 22.48 27.70
CA ARG A 8 -4.12 22.77 28.30
C ARG A 8 -3.90 24.29 28.43
N ALA A 9 -3.13 24.74 29.41
CA ALA A 9 -3.03 26.16 29.78
C ALA A 9 -1.83 26.91 29.16
N ASP A 10 -0.97 26.19 28.46
CA ASP A 10 0.27 26.70 27.85
C ASP A 10 0.07 27.24 26.42
N PHE A 11 -1.17 27.31 25.95
CA PHE A 11 -1.53 27.95 24.68
C PHE A 11 -2.64 28.98 24.90
N THR A 12 -2.63 30.02 24.08
CA THR A 12 -3.68 31.02 23.98
C THR A 12 -4.45 30.89 22.67
N ALA A 13 -5.57 31.59 22.57
CA ALA A 13 -6.32 31.68 21.31
C ALA A 13 -5.46 32.28 20.18
N ASP A 14 -4.60 33.25 20.49
CA ASP A 14 -3.74 33.91 19.50
C ASP A 14 -2.60 33.02 19.02
N ASP A 15 -2.05 32.17 19.90
CA ASP A 15 -1.09 31.14 19.50
C ASP A 15 -1.72 30.19 18.47
N LEU A 16 -2.95 29.72 18.73
CA LEU A 16 -3.67 28.85 17.80
C LEU A 16 -4.00 29.52 16.48
N ARG A 17 -4.37 30.80 16.49
CA ARG A 17 -4.56 31.58 15.25
C ARG A 17 -3.27 31.73 14.46
N THR A 18 -2.15 31.96 15.14
CA THR A 18 -0.83 32.07 14.51
C THR A 18 -0.42 30.74 13.87
N LEU A 19 -0.61 29.63 14.58
CA LEU A 19 -0.39 28.28 14.06
C LEU A 19 -1.33 27.96 12.90
N ALA A 20 -2.60 28.38 12.96
CA ALA A 20 -3.56 28.17 11.89
C ALA A 20 -3.15 28.90 10.59
N LYS A 21 -2.61 30.11 10.70
CA LYS A 21 -2.06 30.88 9.57
C LYS A 21 -0.80 30.23 8.97
N ALA A 22 0.04 29.63 9.82
CA ALA A 22 1.26 28.96 9.38
C ALA A 22 1.02 27.55 8.80
N SER A 23 -0.10 26.91 9.19
CA SER A 23 -0.46 25.56 8.75
C SER A 23 -0.74 25.50 7.24
N ARG A 24 -0.19 24.46 6.59
CA ARG A 24 -0.49 24.11 5.19
C ARG A 24 -1.64 23.11 5.06
N ASP A 25 -2.05 22.48 6.16
CA ASP A 25 -3.18 21.55 6.18
C ASP A 25 -4.47 22.30 6.53
N ALA A 26 -5.36 22.39 5.54
CA ALA A 26 -6.66 23.05 5.70
C ALA A 26 -7.55 22.39 6.78
N ARG A 27 -7.38 21.10 7.07
CA ARG A 27 -8.10 20.42 8.17
C ARG A 27 -7.51 20.83 9.52
N GLN A 28 -6.19 20.86 9.64
CA GLN A 28 -5.53 21.34 10.86
C GLN A 28 -5.88 22.81 11.14
N THR A 29 -5.87 23.68 10.14
CA THR A 29 -6.27 25.10 10.27
C THR A 29 -7.68 25.23 10.86
N ARG A 30 -8.67 24.50 10.32
CA ARG A 30 -10.05 24.52 10.85
C ARG A 30 -10.14 24.06 12.29
N ARG A 31 -9.39 23.00 12.65
CA ARG A 31 -9.35 22.47 14.03
C ARG A 31 -8.73 23.47 15.00
N LEU A 32 -7.64 24.11 14.60
CA LEU A 32 -6.97 25.15 15.39
C LEU A 32 -7.88 26.36 15.61
N LEU A 33 -8.59 26.83 14.58
CA LEU A 33 -9.54 27.93 14.72
C LEU A 33 -10.74 27.57 15.60
N ALA A 34 -11.24 26.34 15.51
CA ALA A 34 -12.30 25.86 16.39
C ALA A 34 -11.86 25.85 17.86
N LEU A 35 -10.64 25.39 18.15
CA LEU A 35 -10.11 25.42 19.52
C LEU A 35 -9.77 26.84 20.00
N ALA A 36 -9.34 27.75 19.11
CA ALA A 36 -9.09 29.14 19.45
C ALA A 36 -10.36 29.82 19.98
N ALA A 37 -11.52 29.54 19.36
CA ALA A 37 -12.80 30.04 19.85
C ALA A 37 -13.16 29.52 21.26
N ILE A 38 -12.72 28.32 21.64
CA ILE A 38 -12.91 27.80 23.00
C ILE A 38 -11.98 28.53 23.98
N TYR A 39 -10.75 28.84 23.58
CA TYR A 39 -9.84 29.64 24.40
C TYR A 39 -10.35 31.06 24.66
N ASP A 40 -11.08 31.67 23.72
CA ASP A 40 -11.75 32.96 23.94
C ASP A 40 -13.01 32.85 24.84
N GLY A 41 -13.28 31.68 25.41
CA GLY A 41 -14.46 31.44 26.24
C GLY A 41 -15.73 31.10 25.46
N GLY A 42 -15.63 30.88 24.15
CA GLY A 42 -16.75 30.46 23.32
C GLY A 42 -17.29 29.08 23.68
N ALA A 43 -18.57 28.85 23.42
CA ALA A 43 -19.19 27.55 23.68
C ALA A 43 -18.64 26.47 22.72
N ARG A 44 -18.57 25.22 23.20
CA ARG A 44 -18.17 24.07 22.36
C ARG A 44 -19.07 23.89 21.12
N GLY A 45 -20.31 24.37 21.18
CA GLY A 45 -21.23 24.41 20.04
C GLY A 45 -20.80 25.37 18.93
N ASP A 46 -20.17 26.49 19.27
CA ASP A 46 -19.67 27.45 18.27
C ASP A 46 -18.37 26.95 17.65
N ALA A 47 -17.50 26.34 18.45
CA ALA A 47 -16.34 25.61 17.94
C ALA A 47 -16.73 24.49 16.97
N ALA A 48 -17.81 23.76 17.26
CA ALA A 48 -18.37 22.75 16.36
C ALA A 48 -18.84 23.34 15.02
N LYS A 49 -19.51 24.51 15.03
CA LYS A 49 -19.90 25.22 13.80
C LYS A 49 -18.68 25.67 12.99
N ILE A 50 -17.66 26.24 13.65
CA ILE A 50 -16.40 26.64 12.99
C ILE A 50 -15.69 25.44 12.36
N GLY A 51 -15.65 24.32 13.07
CA GLY A 51 -15.04 23.07 12.60
C GLY A 51 -15.87 22.32 11.56
N GLY A 52 -17.16 22.62 11.41
CA GLY A 52 -18.11 21.88 10.58
C GLY A 52 -18.36 20.45 11.07
N VAL A 53 -18.32 20.23 12.39
CA VAL A 53 -18.36 18.89 13.01
C VAL A 53 -19.30 18.84 14.21
N GLY A 54 -19.63 17.63 14.70
CA GLY A 54 -20.39 17.45 15.93
C GLY A 54 -19.58 17.69 17.22
N LEU A 55 -20.27 17.89 18.34
CA LEU A 55 -19.67 18.14 19.66
C LEU A 55 -18.69 17.05 20.11
N GLN A 56 -18.98 15.78 19.79
CA GLN A 56 -18.09 14.66 20.13
C GLN A 56 -16.73 14.77 19.43
N ILE A 57 -16.72 15.20 18.16
CA ILE A 57 -15.48 15.37 17.39
C ILE A 57 -14.65 16.53 17.97
N VAL A 58 -15.30 17.63 18.39
CA VAL A 58 -14.60 18.73 19.09
C VAL A 58 -13.99 18.24 20.39
N ARG A 59 -14.71 17.41 21.16
CA ARG A 59 -14.17 16.77 22.37
C ARG A 59 -12.93 15.92 22.05
N ASP A 60 -12.98 15.12 21.00
CA ASP A 60 -11.84 14.28 20.59
C ASP A 60 -10.65 15.14 20.13
N TRP A 61 -10.89 16.30 19.51
CA TRP A 61 -9.84 17.27 19.19
C TRP A 61 -9.19 17.85 20.44
N VAL A 62 -9.99 18.23 21.45
CA VAL A 62 -9.45 18.72 22.74
C VAL A 62 -8.59 17.64 23.40
N VAL A 63 -9.03 16.39 23.42
CA VAL A 63 -8.26 15.27 23.99
C VAL A 63 -6.92 15.10 23.28
N ARG A 64 -6.92 15.04 21.95
CA ARG A 64 -5.67 14.90 21.16
C ARG A 64 -4.76 16.11 21.33
N PHE A 65 -5.31 17.31 21.31
CA PHE A 65 -4.56 18.54 21.49
C PHE A 65 -3.92 18.62 22.88
N ASN A 66 -4.61 18.17 23.92
CA ASN A 66 -4.06 18.12 25.27
C ASN A 66 -2.91 17.12 25.38
N ALA A 67 -2.99 15.98 24.71
CA ALA A 67 -1.95 14.95 24.74
C ALA A 67 -0.72 15.30 23.89
N GLU A 68 -0.93 15.90 22.71
CA GLU A 68 0.09 15.97 21.65
C GLU A 68 0.31 17.39 21.11
N GLY A 69 -0.46 18.38 21.60
CA GLY A 69 -0.38 19.75 21.14
C GLY A 69 -0.94 19.95 19.72
N PRO A 70 -0.48 20.99 18.99
CA PRO A 70 -0.93 21.31 17.64
C PRO A 70 -0.74 20.16 16.65
N ASP A 71 0.30 19.34 16.83
CA ASP A 71 0.62 18.20 15.96
C ASP A 71 -0.44 17.08 16.07
N GLY A 72 -1.10 16.96 17.22
CA GLY A 72 -2.22 16.03 17.41
C GLY A 72 -3.46 16.37 16.60
N LEU A 73 -3.52 17.58 16.02
CA LEU A 73 -4.61 18.03 15.15
C LEU A 73 -4.32 17.82 13.67
N VAL A 74 -3.15 17.31 13.30
CA VAL A 74 -2.83 16.86 11.93
C VAL A 74 -3.46 15.48 11.70
N ASP A 75 -3.93 15.22 10.48
CA ASP A 75 -4.34 13.86 10.12
C ASP A 75 -3.13 12.94 10.06
N ARG A 76 -3.16 11.88 10.88
CA ARG A 76 -2.17 10.81 10.81
C ARG A 76 -2.61 9.79 9.77
N GLN A 77 -1.67 9.38 8.92
CA GLN A 77 -1.88 8.21 8.11
C GLN A 77 -2.01 7.01 9.05
N ALA A 78 -3.17 6.36 9.04
CA ALA A 78 -3.36 5.15 9.83
C ALA A 78 -2.28 4.13 9.42
N PRO A 79 -1.64 3.44 10.39
CA PRO A 79 -0.83 2.29 10.06
C PRO A 79 -1.75 1.35 9.29
N GLY A 80 -1.39 1.03 8.05
CA GLY A 80 -2.23 0.21 7.19
C GLY A 80 -2.55 -1.15 7.85
N LYS A 81 -3.39 -1.95 7.18
CA LYS A 81 -3.72 -3.29 7.68
C LYS A 81 -2.44 -4.06 8.04
N THR A 82 -2.36 -4.58 9.27
CA THR A 82 -1.25 -5.42 9.71
C THR A 82 -1.02 -6.55 8.70
N PRO A 83 0.22 -6.75 8.23
CA PRO A 83 0.55 -7.85 7.33
C PRO A 83 0.08 -9.18 7.93
N LEU A 84 -0.51 -10.04 7.10
CA LEU A 84 -1.03 -11.34 7.55
C LEU A 84 0.09 -12.29 8.00
N LEU A 85 1.30 -12.08 7.47
CA LEU A 85 2.49 -12.85 7.83
C LEU A 85 3.48 -11.98 8.60
N THR A 86 3.97 -12.51 9.70
CA THR A 86 5.09 -11.93 10.45
C THR A 86 6.40 -12.12 9.69
N ASP A 87 7.42 -11.32 9.99
CA ASP A 87 8.73 -11.44 9.34
C ASP A 87 9.42 -12.79 9.63
N ALA A 88 9.15 -13.38 10.80
CA ALA A 88 9.60 -14.74 11.13
C ALA A 88 8.96 -15.78 10.20
N GLN A 89 7.64 -15.70 9.98
CA GLN A 89 6.91 -16.59 9.08
C GLN A 89 7.36 -16.42 7.62
N ARG A 90 7.61 -15.18 7.18
CA ARG A 90 8.17 -14.89 5.85
C ARG A 90 9.54 -15.54 5.66
N THR A 91 10.39 -15.43 6.67
CA THR A 91 11.73 -16.03 6.66
C THR A 91 11.65 -17.55 6.59
N ALA A 92 10.76 -18.17 7.36
CA ALA A 92 10.54 -19.62 7.31
C ALA A 92 9.98 -20.07 5.95
N LEU A 93 9.01 -19.33 5.41
CA LEU A 93 8.44 -19.58 4.09
C LEU A 93 9.50 -19.49 2.99
N ALA A 94 10.38 -18.48 3.02
CA ALA A 94 11.47 -18.35 2.06
C ALA A 94 12.41 -19.57 2.10
N LYS A 95 12.82 -20.00 3.30
CA LYS A 95 13.65 -21.20 3.49
C LYS A 95 12.96 -22.47 2.96
N ALA A 96 11.67 -22.64 3.22
CA ALA A 96 10.92 -23.79 2.73
C ALA A 96 10.81 -23.81 1.19
N VAL A 97 10.63 -22.64 0.57
CA VAL A 97 10.59 -22.50 -0.89
C VAL A 97 11.95 -22.80 -1.51
N GLU A 98 13.05 -22.33 -0.91
CA GLU A 98 14.41 -22.55 -1.39
C GLU A 98 14.88 -24.00 -1.21
N ALA A 99 14.56 -24.63 -0.07
CA ALA A 99 14.87 -26.03 0.17
C ALA A 99 14.11 -26.98 -0.77
N GLY A 100 12.98 -26.54 -1.31
CA GLY A 100 12.08 -27.37 -2.11
C GLY A 100 11.27 -28.36 -1.25
N PRO A 101 10.25 -28.99 -1.85
CA PRO A 101 9.43 -29.95 -1.12
C PRO A 101 10.21 -31.25 -0.90
N LYS A 102 9.99 -31.87 0.26
CA LYS A 102 10.46 -33.21 0.61
C LYS A 102 9.36 -34.20 0.23
N PRO A 103 9.49 -34.97 -0.86
CA PRO A 103 8.36 -35.75 -1.39
C PRO A 103 7.76 -36.76 -0.40
N TYR A 104 8.56 -37.26 0.54
CA TYR A 104 8.12 -38.22 1.55
C TYR A 104 7.34 -37.59 2.72
N LEU A 105 7.48 -36.28 2.97
CA LEU A 105 6.72 -35.56 4.00
C LEU A 105 5.59 -34.74 3.40
N ASP A 106 5.89 -34.01 2.33
CA ASP A 106 5.01 -33.00 1.75
C ASP A 106 4.09 -33.58 0.65
N GLY A 107 4.36 -34.82 0.19
CA GLY A 107 3.57 -35.51 -0.82
C GLY A 107 3.59 -34.86 -2.22
N VAL A 108 4.41 -33.82 -2.42
CA VAL A 108 4.50 -33.06 -3.68
C VAL A 108 5.93 -33.01 -4.21
N VAL A 109 6.06 -33.07 -5.53
CA VAL A 109 7.36 -32.98 -6.22
C VAL A 109 7.77 -31.52 -6.46
N ARG A 110 6.79 -30.60 -6.51
CA ARG A 110 7.02 -29.17 -6.66
C ARG A 110 6.05 -28.40 -5.78
N TRP A 111 6.52 -27.31 -5.18
CA TRP A 111 5.65 -26.39 -4.48
C TRP A 111 4.64 -25.74 -5.43
N ARG A 112 3.35 -25.91 -5.17
CA ARG A 112 2.29 -25.02 -5.68
C ARG A 112 1.92 -24.03 -4.57
N LEU A 113 1.30 -22.92 -4.95
CA LEU A 113 0.78 -21.95 -3.98
C LEU A 113 -0.27 -22.55 -3.02
N VAL A 114 -0.99 -23.60 -3.44
CA VAL A 114 -1.90 -24.34 -2.55
C VAL A 114 -1.14 -25.10 -1.48
N ASP A 115 -0.03 -25.75 -1.87
CA ASP A 115 0.76 -26.59 -0.98
C ASP A 115 1.48 -25.71 0.06
N LEU A 116 2.02 -24.57 -0.37
CA LEU A 116 2.64 -23.61 0.54
C LEU A 116 1.64 -22.96 1.50
N ALA A 117 0.39 -22.75 1.06
CA ALA A 117 -0.66 -22.25 1.95
C ALA A 117 -1.07 -23.29 2.99
N GLN A 118 -1.12 -24.57 2.60
CA GLN A 118 -1.36 -25.68 3.49
C GLN A 118 -0.22 -25.86 4.50
N TRP A 119 1.03 -25.87 4.03
CA TRP A 119 2.23 -25.94 4.87
C TRP A 119 2.26 -24.82 5.91
N LEU A 120 1.90 -23.60 5.52
CA LEU A 120 1.84 -22.45 6.42
C LEU A 120 0.73 -22.58 7.48
N TRP A 121 -0.39 -23.22 7.12
CA TRP A 121 -1.44 -23.55 8.07
C TRP A 121 -0.99 -24.63 9.07
N GLU A 122 -0.31 -25.68 8.60
CA GLU A 122 0.19 -26.77 9.42
C GLU A 122 1.29 -26.32 10.39
N GLU A 123 2.25 -25.52 9.93
CA GLU A 123 3.39 -25.09 10.73
C GLU A 123 3.07 -23.90 11.66
N PHE A 124 2.21 -22.97 11.22
CA PHE A 124 1.97 -21.70 11.94
C PHE A 124 0.51 -21.38 12.24
N GLY A 125 -0.46 -22.20 11.80
CA GLY A 125 -1.89 -21.94 11.99
C GLY A 125 -2.39 -20.70 11.23
N VAL A 126 -1.67 -20.23 10.20
CA VAL A 126 -2.03 -19.02 9.46
C VAL A 126 -2.75 -19.38 8.17
N SER A 127 -4.03 -19.04 8.09
CA SER A 127 -4.83 -19.23 6.87
C SER A 127 -4.58 -18.08 5.89
N VAL A 128 -3.99 -18.39 4.73
CA VAL A 128 -3.64 -17.41 3.70
C VAL A 128 -4.21 -17.83 2.35
N SER A 129 -4.84 -16.89 1.64
CA SER A 129 -5.30 -17.15 0.28
C SER A 129 -4.14 -17.34 -0.70
N ARG A 130 -4.32 -18.16 -1.75
CA ARG A 130 -3.32 -18.33 -2.83
C ARG A 130 -2.86 -17.01 -3.44
N GLN A 131 -3.76 -16.04 -3.57
CA GLN A 131 -3.44 -14.73 -4.15
C GLN A 131 -2.55 -13.92 -3.20
N THR A 132 -2.87 -13.91 -1.91
CA THR A 132 -2.07 -13.23 -0.87
C THR A 132 -0.67 -13.85 -0.81
N LEU A 133 -0.58 -15.18 -0.78
CA LEU A 133 0.71 -15.88 -0.75
C LEU A 133 1.53 -15.63 -2.01
N GLY A 134 0.89 -15.60 -3.19
CA GLY A 134 1.56 -15.26 -4.44
C GLY A 134 2.09 -13.81 -4.48
N ARG A 135 1.37 -12.85 -3.89
CA ARG A 135 1.85 -11.47 -3.73
C ARG A 135 3.03 -11.42 -2.77
N GLU A 136 2.96 -12.15 -1.67
CA GLU A 136 4.02 -12.20 -0.67
C GLU A 136 5.32 -12.76 -1.24
N LEU A 137 5.24 -13.89 -1.94
CA LEU A 137 6.39 -14.49 -2.61
C LEU A 137 7.01 -13.54 -3.63
N ARG A 138 6.19 -12.80 -4.39
CA ARG A 138 6.70 -11.78 -5.32
C ARG A 138 7.39 -10.61 -4.61
N ALA A 139 6.84 -10.17 -3.48
CA ALA A 139 7.42 -9.12 -2.65
C ALA A 139 8.77 -9.55 -2.06
N MET A 140 8.90 -10.83 -1.70
CA MET A 140 10.16 -11.46 -1.26
C MET A 140 11.14 -11.76 -2.42
N GLY A 141 10.81 -11.39 -3.66
CA GLY A 141 11.69 -11.56 -4.82
C GLY A 141 11.54 -12.87 -5.58
N PHE A 142 10.75 -13.83 -5.09
CA PHE A 142 10.51 -15.08 -5.81
C PHE A 142 9.74 -14.84 -7.11
N ARG A 143 10.13 -15.58 -8.15
CA ARG A 143 9.46 -15.58 -9.46
C ARG A 143 9.24 -17.03 -9.87
N LYS A 144 8.10 -17.27 -10.52
CA LYS A 144 7.83 -18.58 -11.11
C LYS A 144 8.82 -18.80 -12.25
N LEU A 145 9.77 -19.70 -12.05
CA LEU A 145 10.64 -20.17 -13.12
C LEU A 145 9.83 -21.12 -14.00
N SER A 146 9.46 -20.66 -15.19
CA SER A 146 8.99 -21.55 -16.26
C SER A 146 10.16 -21.87 -17.17
N ALA A 147 10.40 -23.16 -17.43
CA ALA A 147 11.25 -23.55 -18.55
C ALA A 147 10.71 -22.89 -19.82
N ARG A 148 11.59 -22.33 -20.66
CA ARG A 148 11.17 -21.90 -22.00
C ARG A 148 10.71 -23.16 -22.75
N PRO A 149 9.47 -23.20 -23.27
CA PRO A 149 9.02 -24.33 -24.06
C PRO A 149 10.02 -24.59 -25.20
N ARG A 150 10.64 -25.77 -25.21
CA ARG A 150 11.42 -26.25 -26.36
C ARG A 150 10.47 -27.08 -27.21
N HIS A 151 10.38 -26.77 -28.50
CA HIS A 151 9.59 -27.55 -29.43
C HIS A 151 10.28 -28.90 -29.64
N TYR A 152 9.53 -30.00 -29.67
CA TYR A 152 10.11 -31.35 -29.72
C TYR A 152 10.83 -31.61 -31.05
N ASP A 153 10.38 -31.01 -32.15
CA ASP A 153 11.05 -31.05 -33.47
C ASP A 153 12.21 -30.05 -33.61
N GLN A 154 12.83 -29.61 -32.51
CA GLN A 154 14.04 -28.79 -32.59
C GLN A 154 15.24 -29.65 -32.96
N ASP A 155 15.63 -29.60 -34.24
CA ASP A 155 16.90 -30.13 -34.70
C ASP A 155 18.04 -29.14 -34.35
N PRO A 156 18.98 -29.50 -33.46
CA PRO A 156 20.09 -28.64 -33.09
C PRO A 156 21.08 -28.39 -34.24
N GLU A 157 21.20 -29.31 -35.20
CA GLU A 157 22.05 -29.14 -36.38
C GLU A 157 21.42 -28.14 -37.34
N ALA A 158 20.13 -28.29 -37.66
CA ALA A 158 19.39 -27.31 -38.45
C ALA A 158 19.38 -25.89 -37.84
N GLN A 159 19.34 -25.78 -36.51
CA GLN A 159 19.47 -24.49 -35.82
C GLN A 159 20.88 -23.89 -35.92
N ALA A 160 21.92 -24.71 -35.86
CA ALA A 160 23.31 -24.26 -35.99
C ALA A 160 23.60 -23.80 -37.41
N ASP A 161 23.09 -24.54 -38.41
CA ASP A 161 23.22 -24.20 -39.82
C ASP A 161 22.42 -22.96 -40.18
N PHE A 162 21.20 -22.80 -39.66
CA PHE A 162 20.43 -21.57 -39.80
C PHE A 162 21.16 -20.38 -39.18
N LYS A 163 21.75 -20.51 -37.98
CA LYS A 163 22.50 -19.43 -37.32
C LYS A 163 23.79 -19.05 -38.06
N LYS A 164 24.48 -20.02 -38.68
CA LYS A 164 25.68 -19.78 -39.49
C LYS A 164 25.37 -19.12 -40.83
N THR A 165 24.25 -19.50 -41.46
CA THR A 165 23.88 -19.05 -42.81
C THR A 165 23.00 -17.80 -42.80
N SER A 166 22.42 -17.46 -41.65
CA SER A 166 21.65 -16.23 -41.50
C SER A 166 22.57 -15.01 -41.59
N PRO A 167 22.33 -14.06 -42.51
CA PRO A 167 23.07 -12.81 -42.52
C PRO A 167 22.84 -12.10 -41.18
N ILE A 168 23.87 -11.45 -40.63
CA ILE A 168 23.76 -10.52 -39.50
C ILE A 168 23.08 -9.25 -40.02
N GLY A 169 21.81 -9.38 -40.41
CA GLY A 169 21.02 -8.38 -41.09
C GLY A 169 20.19 -7.55 -40.12
N TRP A 170 20.73 -7.16 -38.97
CA TRP A 170 20.10 -6.09 -38.20
C TRP A 170 20.53 -4.76 -38.82
N ARG A 171 19.85 -4.36 -39.90
CA ARG A 171 19.78 -2.93 -40.21
C ARG A 171 19.08 -2.30 -39.01
N ARG A 172 19.81 -1.48 -38.25
CA ARG A 172 19.24 -0.59 -37.25
C ARG A 172 18.07 0.12 -37.94
N SER A 173 16.83 -0.12 -37.50
CA SER A 173 15.72 0.71 -37.94
C SER A 173 16.14 2.16 -37.74
N GLY A 174 16.06 2.99 -38.78
CA GLY A 174 16.39 4.41 -38.68
C GLY A 174 15.66 5.05 -37.51
N ARG A 175 16.21 6.16 -36.97
CA ARG A 175 15.59 6.90 -35.85
C ARG A 175 14.07 6.97 -36.08
N GLY A 176 13.32 6.42 -35.14
CA GLY A 176 11.87 6.35 -35.22
C GLY A 176 11.31 7.71 -35.63
N SER A 177 10.41 7.69 -36.62
CA SER A 177 9.57 8.83 -36.96
C SER A 177 9.01 9.42 -35.67
N GLN A 178 9.08 10.75 -35.56
CA GLN A 178 8.57 11.46 -34.40
C GLN A 178 7.10 11.05 -34.12
N PRO A 179 6.69 10.99 -32.84
CA PRO A 179 5.30 10.71 -32.53
C PRO A 179 4.44 11.83 -33.12
N GLY A 180 3.60 11.47 -34.10
CA GLY A 180 2.52 12.34 -34.55
C GLY A 180 1.54 12.60 -33.40
N PRO A 181 0.82 13.73 -33.41
CA PRO A 181 -0.08 14.10 -32.32
C PRO A 181 -1.13 13.00 -32.09
N SER A 182 -1.32 12.65 -30.82
CA SER A 182 -2.26 11.62 -30.39
C SER A 182 -3.69 12.00 -30.79
N LEU A 183 -4.22 11.36 -31.84
CA LEU A 183 -5.65 11.36 -32.10
C LEU A 183 -6.33 10.48 -31.04
N SER A 184 -7.04 11.14 -30.13
CA SER A 184 -7.95 10.54 -29.15
C SER A 184 -9.06 9.78 -29.90
N CYS A 185 -8.89 8.47 -30.11
CA CYS A 185 -9.99 7.59 -30.48
C CYS A 185 -10.80 7.23 -29.22
N GLY A 186 -11.70 8.14 -28.84
CA GLY A 186 -12.79 7.83 -27.92
C GLY A 186 -13.71 6.80 -28.59
N GLY A 187 -13.62 5.55 -28.16
CA GLY A 187 -14.57 4.51 -28.55
C GLY A 187 -15.96 4.84 -28.02
N ARG A 188 -16.94 4.95 -28.92
CA ARG A 188 -18.37 5.08 -28.57
C ARG A 188 -18.88 3.74 -28.05
N THR A 189 -19.14 3.65 -26.76
CA THR A 189 -20.01 2.64 -26.16
C THR A 189 -21.43 2.85 -26.70
N ARG A 190 -22.02 1.82 -27.31
CA ARG A 190 -23.42 1.82 -27.76
C ARG A 190 -24.20 0.86 -26.86
N PRO A 191 -25.34 1.26 -26.28
CA PRO A 191 -26.17 0.36 -25.49
C PRO A 191 -27.19 -0.38 -26.36
N GLU A 192 -27.52 -1.61 -25.97
CA GLU A 192 -28.86 -2.19 -26.08
C GLU A 192 -29.48 -2.23 -24.67
#